data_AF-A0A4U9Z832-F1
#
_entry.id   AF-A0A4U9Z832-F1
#
_cell.length_a   1.000
_cell.length_b   1.000
_cell.length_c   1.000
_cell.angle_alpha   90.00
_cell.angle_beta   90.00
_cell.angle_gamma   90.00
#
_symmetry.space_group_name_H-M   'P 1'
#
loop_
_entity.id
_entity.type
_entity.pdbx_description
1 polymer ?
#
loop_
_entity_poly.entity_id
_entity_poly.type
_entity_poly.pdbx_seq_one_letter_code
_entity_poly.pdbx_strand_id
1 'polypeptide(L)'
;MLAVVLLTVGLAPNVKAEIYGNQRIWGVRTNWEQGRDFGARPIKKGDNDIKVKTAPEAVLTVKKWENNKWTNIPQKKNTTLNNTEIQKTFSVANGAGLAVFYLSDEHKPQIGDKYKLTLTIGGFYLASGEWTVGESFPKDVEEKDEAEIQEFINKLEEKERVVEEQKHAEELFKLSIDEESKQPWHKRLGDSIQGQWADFTGWLKS
;
A
#
# COMPACT_ATOMS: atom_id res chain seq x y z
N MET A 1 39.64 -7.74 49.88
CA MET A 1 39.79 -7.75 48.40
C MET A 1 38.43 -8.02 47.80
N LEU A 2 37.83 -7.03 47.14
CA LEU A 2 36.60 -7.18 46.37
C LEU A 2 36.98 -7.72 44.99
N ALA A 3 36.48 -8.90 44.62
CA ALA A 3 36.63 -9.43 43.27
C ALA A 3 35.44 -8.95 42.42
N VAL A 4 35.69 -8.03 41.51
CA VAL A 4 34.72 -7.60 40.49
C VAL A 4 34.76 -8.63 39.36
N VAL A 5 33.70 -9.43 39.24
CA VAL A 5 33.49 -10.32 38.09
C VAL A 5 32.83 -9.48 36.99
N LEU A 6 33.60 -9.15 35.95
CA LEU A 6 33.08 -8.57 34.72
C LEU A 6 32.33 -9.66 33.94
N LEU A 7 31.01 -9.66 34.04
CA LEU A 7 30.12 -10.36 33.12
C LEU A 7 30.21 -9.67 31.75
N THR A 8 31.02 -10.21 30.84
CA THR A 8 30.94 -9.88 29.42
C THR A 8 29.62 -10.45 28.90
N VAL A 9 28.60 -9.60 28.78
CA VAL A 9 27.39 -9.92 28.02
C VAL A 9 27.84 -10.10 26.57
N GLY A 10 27.97 -11.35 26.15
CA GLY A 10 28.17 -11.69 24.76
C GLY A 10 26.97 -11.17 23.98
N LEU A 11 27.12 -10.02 23.32
CA LEU A 11 26.24 -9.62 22.24
C LEU A 11 26.44 -10.67 21.15
N ALA A 12 25.56 -11.67 21.12
CA ALA A 12 25.43 -12.51 19.95
C ALA A 12 25.24 -11.57 18.76
N PRO A 13 26.03 -11.70 17.68
CA PRO A 13 25.73 -10.95 16.47
C PRO A 13 24.31 -11.33 16.09
N ASN A 14 23.40 -10.35 16.13
CA ASN A 14 22.11 -10.45 15.45
C ASN A 14 22.46 -10.65 13.98
N VAL A 15 22.61 -11.91 13.58
CA VAL A 15 22.61 -12.31 12.18
C VAL A 15 21.19 -11.96 11.73
N LYS A 16 21.04 -10.75 11.21
CA LYS A 16 19.89 -10.36 10.42
C LYS A 16 19.95 -11.24 9.18
N ALA A 17 19.44 -12.46 9.29
CA ALA A 17 19.14 -13.26 8.13
C ALA A 17 18.25 -12.36 7.27
N GLU A 18 18.72 -11.99 6.09
CA GLU A 18 17.82 -11.39 5.11
C GLU A 18 16.82 -12.49 4.75
N ILE A 19 15.71 -12.52 5.47
CA ILE A 19 14.66 -13.55 5.35
C ILE A 19 13.93 -13.28 4.03
N TYR A 20 14.55 -13.66 2.91
CA TYR A 20 14.01 -13.81 1.56
C TYR A 20 12.83 -12.90 1.17
N GLY A 21 13.04 -11.59 1.07
CA GLY A 21 12.07 -10.65 0.48
C GLY A 21 11.29 -9.81 1.51
N ASN A 22 10.31 -9.06 1.01
CA ASN A 22 9.55 -8.07 1.76
C ASN A 22 8.17 -8.61 2.15
N GLN A 23 7.90 -8.67 3.47
CA GLN A 23 6.60 -9.08 4.03
C GLN A 23 5.44 -8.16 3.62
N ARG A 24 5.72 -6.87 3.40
CA ARG A 24 4.68 -5.89 3.02
C ARG A 24 4.12 -6.14 1.62
N ILE A 25 4.86 -6.86 0.78
CA ILE A 25 4.44 -7.18 -0.58
C ILE A 25 3.63 -8.47 -0.51
N TRP A 26 2.33 -8.29 -0.35
CA TRP A 26 1.35 -9.37 -0.20
C TRP A 26 0.21 -9.25 -1.22
N GLY A 27 -0.04 -10.32 -1.98
CA GLY A 27 -1.12 -10.40 -2.97
C GLY A 27 -0.63 -10.44 -4.41
N VAL A 28 -1.56 -10.21 -5.34
CA VAL A 28 -1.27 -10.14 -6.78
C VAL A 28 -0.77 -8.73 -7.12
N ARG A 29 0.50 -8.60 -7.53
CA ARG A 29 1.20 -7.29 -7.63
C ARG A 29 2.22 -7.28 -8.77
N THR A 30 2.56 -6.11 -9.31
CA THR A 30 3.58 -6.01 -10.38
C THR A 30 4.98 -6.34 -9.87
N ASN A 31 5.29 -5.98 -8.62
CA ASN A 31 6.55 -6.24 -7.93
C ASN A 31 6.55 -7.56 -7.12
N TRP A 32 5.73 -8.53 -7.53
CA TRP A 32 5.53 -9.81 -6.83
C TRP A 32 6.81 -10.57 -6.49
N GLU A 33 7.87 -10.45 -7.30
CA GLU A 33 9.16 -11.13 -7.10
C GLU A 33 9.86 -10.73 -5.80
N GLN A 34 9.54 -9.55 -5.28
CA GLN A 34 10.06 -9.02 -4.02
C GLN A 34 9.28 -9.51 -2.81
N GLY A 35 8.13 -10.18 -3.00
CA GLY A 35 7.34 -10.74 -1.90
C GLY A 35 8.09 -11.81 -1.14
N ARG A 36 7.94 -11.86 0.19
CA ARG A 36 8.45 -12.98 1.00
C ARG A 36 7.43 -14.09 1.16
N ASP A 37 6.24 -13.72 1.61
CA ASP A 37 5.24 -14.68 2.07
C ASP A 37 4.23 -15.02 0.95
N PHE A 38 3.76 -14.01 0.21
CA PHE A 38 2.86 -14.21 -0.93
C PHE A 38 2.90 -13.04 -1.93
N GLY A 39 3.73 -13.15 -2.96
CA GLY A 39 3.69 -12.27 -4.13
C GLY A 39 3.26 -13.07 -5.37
N ALA A 40 2.08 -12.82 -5.90
CA ALA A 40 1.60 -13.48 -7.12
C ALA A 40 1.74 -12.57 -8.33
N ARG A 41 2.23 -13.12 -9.44
CA ARG A 41 2.24 -12.40 -10.73
C ARG A 41 0.80 -12.22 -11.21
N PRO A 42 0.39 -11.01 -11.66
CA PRO A 42 -0.89 -10.80 -12.31
C PRO A 42 -1.09 -11.78 -13.46
N ILE A 43 -2.22 -12.50 -13.42
CA ILE A 43 -2.56 -13.51 -14.43
C ILE A 43 -3.16 -12.79 -15.64
N LYS A 44 -2.54 -12.97 -16.81
CA LYS A 44 -2.98 -12.37 -18.07
C LYS A 44 -3.63 -13.41 -18.98
N LYS A 45 -4.46 -12.93 -19.91
CA LYS A 45 -5.10 -13.76 -20.93
C LYS A 45 -4.03 -14.54 -21.71
N GLY A 46 -4.20 -15.86 -21.81
CA GLY A 46 -3.31 -16.73 -22.57
C GLY A 46 -2.00 -17.11 -21.86
N ASP A 47 -1.82 -16.73 -20.59
CA ASP A 47 -0.68 -17.19 -19.80
C ASP A 47 -0.67 -18.73 -19.72
N ASN A 48 0.52 -19.31 -19.84
CA ASN A 48 0.71 -20.77 -19.71
C ASN A 48 1.06 -21.17 -18.27
N ASP A 49 1.33 -20.20 -17.41
CA ASP A 49 1.82 -20.42 -16.06
C ASP A 49 1.37 -19.34 -15.08
N ILE A 50 1.20 -19.76 -13.83
CA ILE A 50 0.97 -18.88 -12.68
C ILE A 50 2.23 -18.94 -11.83
N LYS A 51 2.81 -17.78 -11.57
CA LYS A 51 4.03 -17.64 -10.77
C LYS A 51 3.72 -16.96 -9.45
N VAL A 52 4.23 -17.55 -8.38
CA VAL A 52 4.07 -17.04 -7.02
C VAL A 52 5.41 -17.10 -6.30
N LYS A 53 5.79 -15.99 -5.69
CA LYS A 53 6.90 -15.86 -4.76
C LYS A 53 6.37 -16.04 -3.33
N THR A 54 7.00 -16.92 -2.57
CA THR A 54 6.58 -17.35 -1.25
C THR A 54 7.76 -17.95 -0.46
N ALA A 55 7.49 -18.56 0.70
CA ALA A 55 8.48 -19.32 1.45
C ALA A 55 8.95 -20.56 0.67
N PRO A 56 10.22 -20.98 0.81
CA PRO A 56 10.69 -22.27 0.30
C PRO A 56 9.80 -23.42 0.78
N GLU A 57 9.65 -24.46 -0.05
CA GLU A 57 8.84 -25.65 0.24
C GLU A 57 7.32 -25.41 0.39
N ALA A 58 6.85 -24.16 0.24
CA ALA A 58 5.43 -23.87 0.22
C ALA A 58 4.74 -24.55 -0.98
N VAL A 59 3.56 -25.09 -0.73
CA VAL A 59 2.71 -25.77 -1.70
C VAL A 59 1.66 -24.78 -2.21
N LEU A 60 1.71 -24.52 -3.52
CA LEU A 60 0.75 -23.72 -4.25
C LEU A 60 -0.35 -24.61 -4.82
N THR A 61 -1.58 -24.39 -4.37
CA THR A 61 -2.79 -24.94 -4.97
C THR A 61 -3.50 -23.86 -5.77
N VAL A 62 -3.90 -24.19 -7.00
CA VAL A 62 -4.65 -23.29 -7.87
C VAL A 62 -6.06 -23.84 -8.05
N LYS A 63 -7.05 -22.99 -7.82
CA LYS A 63 -8.46 -23.26 -8.07
C LYS A 63 -8.99 -22.31 -9.13
N LYS A 64 -9.91 -22.78 -9.95
CA LYS A 64 -10.68 -21.96 -10.90
C LYS A 64 -12.14 -21.94 -10.48
N TRP A 65 -12.83 -20.83 -10.72
CA TRP A 65 -14.26 -20.73 -10.48
C TRP A 65 -15.02 -21.28 -11.67
N GLU A 66 -15.68 -22.42 -11.50
CA GLU A 66 -16.44 -23.10 -12.55
C GLU A 66 -17.71 -23.69 -11.96
N ASN A 67 -18.83 -23.60 -12.68
CA ASN A 67 -20.13 -24.14 -12.24
C ASN A 67 -20.54 -23.67 -10.83
N ASN A 68 -20.33 -22.37 -10.53
CA ASN A 68 -20.61 -21.75 -9.22
C ASN A 68 -19.86 -22.36 -8.02
N LYS A 69 -18.71 -22.99 -8.26
CA LYS A 69 -17.85 -23.53 -7.21
C LYS A 69 -16.36 -23.40 -7.56
N TRP A 70 -15.51 -23.39 -6.53
CA TRP A 70 -14.06 -23.45 -6.72
C TRP A 70 -13.64 -24.91 -6.98
N THR A 71 -13.08 -25.18 -8.16
CA THR A 71 -12.54 -26.49 -8.55
C THR A 71 -11.02 -26.44 -8.59
N ASN A 72 -10.35 -27.46 -8.06
CA ASN A 72 -8.89 -27.59 -8.22
C ASN A 72 -8.59 -27.92 -9.68
N ILE A 73 -7.66 -27.19 -10.28
CA ILE A 73 -7.22 -27.48 -11.65
C ILE A 73 -5.97 -28.36 -11.62
N PRO A 74 -5.80 -29.28 -12.59
CA PRO A 74 -4.60 -30.09 -12.69
C PRO A 74 -3.42 -29.24 -13.21
N GLN A 75 -2.23 -29.46 -12.65
CA GLN A 75 -1.00 -28.88 -13.16
C GLN A 75 -0.51 -29.68 -14.37
N LYS A 76 -0.16 -28.98 -15.47
CA LYS A 76 0.52 -29.59 -16.60
C LYS A 76 1.88 -30.13 -16.17
N LYS A 77 2.19 -31.37 -16.53
CA LYS A 77 3.46 -32.03 -16.17
C LYS A 77 4.64 -31.26 -16.77
N ASN A 78 5.52 -30.75 -15.92
CA ASN A 78 6.86 -30.33 -16.33
C ASN A 78 7.75 -31.59 -16.25
N THR A 79 8.05 -32.19 -17.40
CA THR A 79 8.59 -33.55 -17.51
C THR A 79 10.02 -33.68 -16.96
N THR A 80 10.20 -34.35 -15.81
CA THR A 80 11.36 -35.24 -15.52
C THR A 80 11.14 -36.21 -14.33
N LEU A 81 9.92 -36.68 -14.06
CA LEU A 81 9.69 -37.75 -13.07
C LEU A 81 8.78 -38.84 -13.64
N ASN A 82 9.29 -40.07 -13.57
CA ASN A 82 8.75 -41.28 -14.16
C ASN A 82 7.41 -41.71 -13.52
N ASN A 83 6.56 -42.29 -14.37
CA ASN A 83 5.44 -43.19 -14.11
C ASN A 83 4.79 -43.20 -12.71
N THR A 84 3.71 -42.43 -12.60
CA THR A 84 2.39 -42.89 -12.10
C THR A 84 1.38 -41.76 -12.36
N GLU A 85 0.18 -42.10 -12.82
CA GLU A 85 -0.89 -41.20 -13.29
C GLU A 85 -1.56 -40.38 -12.18
N ILE A 86 -0.79 -39.71 -11.32
CA ILE A 86 -1.34 -38.77 -10.36
C ILE A 86 -1.23 -37.38 -10.98
N GLN A 87 -2.34 -36.88 -11.55
CA GLN A 87 -2.47 -35.47 -11.91
C GLN A 87 -2.23 -34.64 -10.64
N LYS A 88 -1.07 -34.01 -10.53
CA LYS A 88 -0.77 -33.13 -9.40
C LYS A 88 -1.63 -31.89 -9.52
N THR A 89 -2.40 -31.57 -8.49
CA THR A 89 -3.23 -30.36 -8.39
C THR A 89 -2.51 -29.22 -7.68
N PHE A 90 -1.20 -29.37 -7.45
CA PHE A 90 -0.38 -28.45 -6.69
C PHE A 90 1.05 -28.37 -7.24
N SER A 91 1.67 -27.20 -7.07
CA SER A 91 3.09 -26.94 -7.33
C SER A 91 3.81 -26.68 -6.01
N VAL A 92 5.12 -26.94 -5.94
CA VAL A 92 5.93 -26.71 -4.73
C VAL A 92 6.98 -25.64 -5.04
N ALA A 93 7.15 -24.70 -4.12
CA ALA A 93 8.15 -23.66 -4.22
C ALA A 93 9.56 -24.24 -4.12
N ASN A 94 10.46 -23.78 -4.99
CA ASN A 94 11.87 -24.16 -4.95
C ASN A 94 12.59 -23.54 -3.73
N GLY A 95 13.89 -23.84 -3.57
CA GLY A 95 14.71 -23.30 -2.48
C GLY A 95 14.81 -21.76 -2.46
N ALA A 96 14.50 -21.09 -3.57
CA ALA A 96 14.42 -19.64 -3.66
C ALA A 96 13.00 -19.10 -3.39
N GLY A 97 12.04 -19.94 -3.00
CA GLY A 97 10.67 -19.53 -2.72
C GLY A 97 9.83 -19.24 -3.97
N LEU A 98 10.23 -19.72 -5.15
CA LEU A 98 9.45 -19.55 -6.38
C LEU A 98 8.61 -20.80 -6.65
N ALA A 99 7.30 -20.65 -6.64
CA ALA A 99 6.33 -21.65 -7.10
C ALA A 99 5.85 -21.30 -8.51
N VAL A 100 5.92 -22.28 -9.42
CA VAL A 100 5.43 -22.13 -10.80
C VAL A 100 4.38 -23.21 -11.06
N PHE A 101 3.15 -22.81 -11.33
CA PHE A 101 2.05 -23.70 -11.68
C PHE A 101 1.79 -23.62 -13.18
N TYR A 102 2.03 -24.71 -13.91
CA TYR A 102 1.81 -24.76 -15.36
C TYR A 102 0.36 -25.12 -15.66
N LEU A 103 -0.30 -24.30 -16.48
CA LEU A 103 -1.67 -24.50 -16.92
C LEU A 103 -1.70 -25.41 -18.15
N SER A 104 -2.74 -26.25 -18.24
CA SER A 104 -3.03 -26.97 -19.49
C SER A 104 -3.74 -26.06 -20.47
N ASP A 105 -3.73 -26.43 -21.75
CA ASP A 105 -4.35 -25.63 -22.81
C ASP A 105 -5.85 -25.40 -22.60
N GLU A 106 -6.54 -26.33 -21.94
CA GLU A 106 -7.95 -26.24 -21.53
C GLU A 106 -8.22 -25.22 -20.41
N HIS A 107 -7.21 -24.98 -19.56
CA HIS A 107 -7.33 -24.07 -18.40
C HIS A 107 -6.58 -22.75 -18.63
N LYS A 108 -6.26 -22.43 -19.90
CA LYS A 108 -5.64 -21.17 -20.27
C LYS A 108 -6.54 -20.00 -19.87
N PRO A 109 -5.98 -18.97 -19.20
CA PRO A 109 -6.79 -17.88 -18.68
C PRO A 109 -7.47 -17.10 -19.80
N GLN A 110 -8.78 -16.93 -19.70
CA GLN A 110 -9.58 -16.02 -20.51
C GLN A 110 -10.02 -14.82 -19.69
N ILE A 111 -10.39 -13.73 -20.37
CA ILE A 111 -10.92 -12.54 -19.70
C ILE A 111 -12.21 -12.92 -18.94
N GLY A 112 -12.31 -12.52 -17.67
CA GLY A 112 -13.42 -12.86 -16.78
C GLY A 112 -13.24 -14.16 -15.99
N ASP A 113 -12.24 -14.98 -16.30
CA ASP A 113 -11.94 -16.17 -15.49
C ASP A 113 -11.46 -15.75 -14.09
N LYS A 114 -11.96 -16.45 -13.07
CA LYS A 114 -11.56 -16.24 -11.68
C LYS A 114 -10.70 -17.39 -11.20
N TYR A 115 -9.56 -17.04 -10.63
CA TYR A 115 -8.61 -17.97 -10.04
C TYR A 115 -8.43 -17.67 -8.56
N LYS A 116 -8.25 -18.73 -7.77
CA LYS A 116 -7.91 -18.66 -6.35
C LYS A 116 -6.62 -19.41 -6.11
N LEU A 117 -5.63 -18.68 -5.63
CA LEU A 117 -4.31 -19.20 -5.25
C LEU A 117 -4.32 -19.45 -3.75
N THR A 118 -3.89 -20.63 -3.32
CA THR A 118 -3.76 -20.97 -1.90
C THR A 118 -2.37 -21.53 -1.66
N LEU A 119 -1.70 -21.02 -0.63
CA LEU A 119 -0.38 -21.44 -0.20
C LEU A 119 -0.47 -22.14 1.16
N THR A 120 0.20 -23.28 1.26
CA THR A 120 0.36 -24.01 2.52
C THR A 120 1.80 -24.46 2.71
N ILE A 121 2.28 -24.61 3.94
CA ILE A 121 3.60 -25.19 4.25
C ILE A 121 3.45 -26.19 5.40
N GLY A 122 3.93 -27.42 5.22
CA GLY A 122 3.75 -28.48 6.22
C GLY A 122 2.29 -28.72 6.64
N GLY A 123 1.32 -28.42 5.77
CA GLY A 123 -0.12 -28.50 6.06
C GLY A 123 -0.73 -27.24 6.70
N PHE A 124 0.07 -26.25 7.08
CA PHE A 124 -0.41 -24.98 7.62
C PHE A 124 -0.75 -23.99 6.53
N TYR A 125 -1.86 -23.28 6.67
CA TYR A 125 -2.24 -22.19 5.77
C TYR A 125 -1.29 -21.00 5.92
N LEU A 126 -0.76 -20.52 4.80
CA LEU A 126 0.07 -19.32 4.75
C LEU A 126 -0.74 -18.13 4.24
N ALA A 127 -1.28 -18.25 3.03
CA ALA A 127 -1.96 -17.15 2.35
C ALA A 127 -2.87 -17.65 1.25
N SER A 128 -3.81 -16.82 0.84
CA SER A 128 -4.56 -16.99 -0.38
C SER A 128 -4.83 -15.65 -1.07
N GLY A 129 -5.06 -15.71 -2.37
CA GLY A 129 -5.43 -14.55 -3.17
C GLY A 129 -6.37 -14.96 -4.29
N GLU A 130 -7.37 -14.12 -4.55
CA GLU A 130 -8.31 -14.28 -5.64
C GLU A 130 -7.95 -13.28 -6.74
N TRP A 131 -8.09 -13.70 -8.00
CA TRP A 131 -7.75 -12.89 -9.16
C TRP A 131 -8.73 -13.14 -10.30
N THR A 132 -9.31 -12.07 -10.83
CA THR A 132 -10.13 -12.10 -12.02
C THR A 132 -9.34 -11.56 -13.19
N VAL A 133 -9.17 -12.37 -14.24
CA VAL A 133 -8.33 -12.04 -15.38
C VAL A 133 -8.95 -10.88 -16.17
N GLY A 134 -8.22 -9.78 -16.26
CA GLY A 134 -8.63 -8.58 -17.01
C GLY A 134 -9.54 -7.61 -16.26
N GLU A 135 -10.11 -8.01 -15.12
CA GLU A 135 -10.91 -7.12 -14.26
C GLU A 135 -10.18 -6.71 -12.98
N SER A 136 -9.36 -7.60 -12.40
CA SER A 136 -8.62 -7.29 -11.18
C SER A 136 -7.41 -6.40 -11.48
N PHE A 137 -7.21 -5.39 -10.64
CA PHE A 137 -6.02 -4.54 -10.68
C PHE A 137 -4.96 -5.06 -9.70
N PRO A 138 -3.66 -4.92 -10.03
CA PRO A 138 -2.60 -5.25 -9.08
C PRO A 138 -2.68 -4.33 -7.85
N LYS A 139 -2.48 -4.87 -6.65
CA LYS A 139 -2.65 -4.09 -5.41
C LYS A 139 -1.73 -2.88 -5.28
N ASP A 140 -0.57 -2.91 -5.94
CA ASP A 140 0.35 -1.77 -5.99
C ASP A 140 -0.16 -0.57 -6.77
N VAL A 141 -1.14 -0.77 -7.65
CA VAL A 141 -1.84 0.32 -8.32
C VAL A 141 -2.93 0.86 -7.40
N GLU A 142 -3.72 -0.02 -6.78
CA GLU A 142 -4.77 0.36 -5.81
C GLU A 142 -4.21 1.19 -4.65
N GLU A 143 -3.11 0.77 -4.02
CA GLU A 143 -2.47 1.50 -2.91
C GLU A 143 -1.97 2.90 -3.32
N LYS A 144 -1.57 3.10 -4.58
CA LYS A 144 -1.14 4.42 -5.07
C LYS A 144 -2.33 5.34 -5.31
N ASP A 145 -3.39 4.81 -5.90
CA ASP A 145 -4.61 5.56 -6.16
C ASP A 145 -5.26 6.00 -4.83
N GLU A 146 -5.28 5.14 -3.81
CA GLU A 146 -5.75 5.49 -2.46
C GLU A 146 -4.92 6.62 -1.83
N ALA A 147 -3.60 6.58 -1.96
CA ALA A 147 -2.72 7.62 -1.43
C ALA A 147 -2.95 8.97 -2.16
N GLU A 148 -3.12 8.95 -3.48
CA GLU A 148 -3.42 10.16 -4.27
C GLU A 148 -4.80 10.74 -3.91
N ILE A 149 -5.81 9.88 -3.73
CA ILE A 149 -7.14 10.30 -3.27
C ILE A 149 -7.03 10.96 -1.89
N GLN A 150 -6.22 10.41 -0.99
CA GLN A 150 -6.06 10.96 0.35
C GLN A 150 -5.30 12.29 0.36
N GLU A 151 -4.27 12.45 -0.47
CA GLU A 151 -3.63 13.75 -0.69
C GLU A 151 -4.61 14.77 -1.27
N PHE A 152 -5.48 14.35 -2.20
CA PHE A 152 -6.50 15.21 -2.77
C PHE A 152 -7.53 15.66 -1.73
N ILE A 153 -8.00 14.76 -0.86
CA ILE A 153 -8.90 15.09 0.26
C ILE A 153 -8.23 16.08 1.22
N ASN A 154 -6.98 15.82 1.64
CA ASN A 154 -6.25 16.73 2.52
C ASN A 154 -6.10 18.13 1.90
N LYS A 155 -5.84 18.19 0.60
CA LYS A 155 -5.73 19.46 -0.14
C LYS A 155 -7.06 20.21 -0.27
N LEU A 156 -8.19 19.48 -0.36
CA LEU A 156 -9.51 20.08 -0.32
C LEU A 156 -9.82 20.65 1.06
N GLU A 157 -9.52 19.91 2.13
CA GLU A 157 -9.73 20.35 3.50
C GLU A 157 -8.90 21.59 3.83
N GLU A 158 -7.64 21.64 3.38
CA GLU A 158 -6.78 22.82 3.55
C GLU A 158 -7.33 24.05 2.82
N LYS A 159 -7.84 23.88 1.60
CA LYS A 159 -8.49 24.98 0.86
C LYS A 159 -9.75 25.47 1.56
N GLU A 160 -10.55 24.57 2.10
CA GLU A 160 -11.77 24.93 2.85
C GLU A 160 -11.42 25.75 4.08
N ARG A 161 -10.41 25.33 4.87
CA ARG A 161 -9.92 26.11 6.01
C ARG A 161 -9.43 27.51 5.62
N VAL A 162 -8.66 27.63 4.54
CA VAL A 162 -8.18 28.95 4.07
C VAL A 162 -9.36 29.85 3.67
N VAL A 163 -10.39 29.29 3.03
CA VAL A 163 -11.60 30.05 2.66
C VAL A 163 -12.40 30.45 3.90
N GLU A 164 -12.52 29.58 4.90
CA GLU A 164 -13.16 29.91 6.17
C GLU A 164 -12.40 30.99 6.93
N GLU A 165 -11.07 30.91 7.00
CA GLU A 165 -10.22 31.92 7.62
C GLU A 165 -10.33 33.27 6.90
N GLN A 166 -10.36 33.27 5.56
CA GLN A 166 -10.58 34.49 4.77
C GLN A 166 -11.96 35.09 5.04
N LYS A 167 -13.02 34.30 5.04
CA LYS A 167 -14.37 34.77 5.37
C LYS A 167 -14.43 35.33 6.78
N HIS A 168 -13.82 34.65 7.75
CA HIS A 168 -13.78 35.11 9.13
C HIS A 168 -13.02 36.43 9.27
N ALA A 169 -11.87 36.58 8.60
CA ALA A 169 -11.13 37.83 8.55
C ALA A 169 -11.96 38.95 7.90
N GLU A 170 -12.64 38.69 6.78
CA GLU A 170 -13.53 39.66 6.13
C GLU A 170 -14.70 40.09 7.03
N GLU A 171 -15.27 39.17 7.80
CA GLU A 171 -16.32 39.47 8.78
C GLU A 171 -15.80 40.38 9.91
N LEU A 172 -14.63 40.06 10.46
CA LEU A 172 -13.97 40.91 11.45
C LEU A 172 -13.63 42.30 10.91
N PHE A 173 -13.14 42.38 9.66
CA PHE A 173 -12.89 43.66 8.98
C PHE A 173 -14.17 44.47 8.75
N LYS A 174 -15.27 43.82 8.36
CA LYS A 174 -16.57 44.52 8.21
C LYS A 174 -17.09 45.04 9.54
N LEU A 175 -16.96 44.24 10.61
CA LEU A 175 -17.33 44.65 11.97
C LEU A 175 -16.50 45.86 12.42
N SER A 176 -15.17 45.86 12.20
CA SER A 176 -14.31 46.98 12.59
C SER A 176 -14.66 48.26 11.82
N ILE A 177 -14.92 48.17 10.51
CA ILE A 177 -15.37 49.31 9.71
C ILE A 177 -16.72 49.83 10.20
N ASP A 178 -17.66 48.94 10.53
CA ASP A 178 -18.98 49.34 11.04
C ASP A 178 -18.89 50.01 12.42
N GLU A 179 -18.04 49.52 13.32
CA GLU A 179 -17.75 50.14 14.62
C GLU A 179 -17.09 51.51 14.47
N GLU A 180 -16.08 51.63 13.61
CA GLU A 180 -15.48 52.92 13.28
C GLU A 180 -16.53 53.84 12.67
N SER A 181 -17.41 53.34 11.79
CA SER A 181 -18.48 54.11 11.15
C SER A 181 -19.54 54.63 12.13
N LYS A 182 -19.63 54.07 13.33
CA LYS A 182 -20.50 54.53 14.42
C LYS A 182 -19.82 55.56 15.35
N GLN A 183 -18.48 55.66 15.34
CA GLN A 183 -17.75 56.68 16.12
C GLN A 183 -17.94 58.07 15.49
N PRO A 184 -18.09 59.15 16.26
CA PRO A 184 -18.23 60.49 15.68
C PRO A 184 -16.94 60.96 14.98
N TRP A 185 -17.09 61.67 13.86
CA TRP A 185 -16.02 62.03 12.91
C TRP A 185 -14.77 62.69 13.52
N HIS A 186 -14.93 63.45 14.60
CA HIS A 186 -13.84 64.13 15.31
C HIS A 186 -12.96 63.18 16.15
N LYS A 187 -13.47 62.02 16.59
CA LYS A 187 -12.64 60.97 17.22
C LYS A 187 -11.82 60.19 16.19
N ARG A 188 -12.38 59.94 15.00
CA ARG A 188 -11.69 59.24 13.91
C ARG A 188 -10.50 60.03 13.36
N LEU A 189 -10.67 61.34 13.19
CA LEU A 189 -9.59 62.22 12.72
C LEU A 189 -8.56 62.52 13.81
N GLY A 190 -8.97 62.66 15.07
CA GLY A 190 -8.06 62.94 16.19
C GLY A 190 -7.01 61.85 16.39
N ASP A 191 -7.44 60.58 16.45
CA ASP A 191 -6.55 59.44 16.70
C ASP A 191 -5.67 59.09 15.49
N SER A 192 -6.21 59.18 14.26
CA SER A 192 -5.44 58.94 13.01
C SER A 192 -4.34 59.97 12.80
N ILE A 193 -4.63 61.26 13.06
CA ILE A 193 -3.67 62.35 12.87
C ILE A 193 -2.61 62.33 13.98
N GLN A 194 -2.97 62.03 15.24
CA GLN A 194 -2.00 61.92 16.33
C GLN A 194 -1.06 60.72 16.18
N GLY A 195 -1.57 59.56 15.75
CA GLY A 195 -0.74 58.37 15.49
C GLY A 195 0.25 58.58 14.35
N GLN A 196 -0.20 59.10 13.21
CA GLN A 196 0.69 59.41 12.07
C GLN A 196 1.71 60.50 12.40
N TRP A 197 1.36 61.49 13.23
CA TRP A 197 2.32 62.50 13.71
C TRP A 197 3.35 61.93 14.68
N ALA A 198 2.96 60.99 15.55
CA ALA A 198 3.89 60.32 16.45
C ALA A 198 4.91 59.46 15.68
N ASP A 199 4.48 58.73 14.65
CA ASP A 199 5.37 57.95 13.79
C ASP A 199 6.30 58.84 12.95
N PHE A 200 5.79 59.96 12.43
CA PHE A 200 6.58 60.91 11.65
C PHE A 200 7.62 61.66 12.51
N THR A 201 7.25 62.06 13.73
CA THR A 201 8.17 62.72 14.67
C THR A 201 9.15 61.74 15.33
N GLY A 202 8.78 60.47 15.47
CA GLY A 202 9.67 59.38 15.87
C GLY A 202 10.72 59.07 14.80
N TRP A 203 10.33 59.03 13.52
CA TRP A 203 11.24 58.86 12.38
C TRP A 203 12.22 60.04 12.21
N LEU A 204 11.77 61.28 12.44
CA LEU A 204 12.62 62.48 12.40
C LEU A 204 13.58 62.63 13.59
N LYS A 205 13.38 61.86 14.68
CA LYS A 205 14.27 61.84 15.85
C LYS A 205 15.28 60.69 15.82
N SER A 206 15.24 59.84 14.79
CA SER A 206 16.24 58.79 14.54
C SER A 206 17.37 59.27 13.64
#